data_AF-A0A952VHS2-F1
#
_entry.id   AF-A0A952VHS2-F1
#
_cell.length_a   1.000
_cell.length_b   1.000
_cell.length_c   1.000
_cell.angle_alpha   90.00
_cell.angle_beta   90.00
_cell.angle_gamma   90.00
#
_symmetry.space_group_name_H-M   'P 1'
#
loop_
_entity.id
_entity.type
_entity.pdbx_description
1 polymer ?
#
loop_
_entity_poly.entity_id
_entity_poly.type
_entity_poly.pdbx_seq_one_letter_code
_entity_poly.pdbx_strand_id
1 'polypeptide(L)'
;MDIVKHTEVFDEEALAQEFEESESVPQLGSTTRQEPPDFNPARFSELVCQTLDHSDFRALPSHQQILYLQFLRHSHGCGINRVRASIADMAQWVGTRGKNALRARQQLVTAGLLKITVRPRQFLKGQFEVRLFSPDTRPHISPDTMIHRFHQFTAEDLAILDSQIRTAEPEVREALLDDTHQLLGDMKRGGFEIPPETETKIYKYLAFIRLTGRWRITSRFKDWDVF
;
A
#
# COMPACT_ATOMS: atom_id res chain seq x y z
N MET A 1 42.84 -8.63 -50.34
CA MET A 1 42.09 -7.36 -50.46
C MET A 1 41.34 -7.18 -49.15
N ASP A 2 41.78 -6.18 -48.41
CA ASP A 2 41.44 -5.84 -47.05
C ASP A 2 40.19 -4.92 -46.97
N ILE A 3 39.35 -5.18 -45.94
CA ILE A 3 38.61 -4.24 -45.06
C ILE A 3 37.59 -3.32 -45.79
N VAL A 4 36.32 -3.12 -45.38
CA VAL A 4 35.86 -2.48 -44.14
C VAL A 4 34.38 -2.84 -43.89
N LYS A 5 34.08 -3.25 -42.66
CA LYS A 5 32.73 -3.28 -42.08
C LYS A 5 32.25 -1.84 -41.90
N HIS A 6 31.18 -1.43 -42.57
CA HIS A 6 30.50 -0.18 -42.24
C HIS A 6 29.71 -0.36 -40.94
N THR A 7 30.33 0.07 -39.86
CA THR A 7 29.70 0.40 -38.58
C THR A 7 28.92 1.68 -38.80
N GLU A 8 27.59 1.63 -38.90
CA GLU A 8 26.77 2.83 -38.74
C GLU A 8 26.88 3.26 -37.27
N VAL A 9 27.70 4.28 -37.06
CA VAL A 9 27.85 4.97 -35.77
C VAL A 9 26.53 5.68 -35.51
N PHE A 10 25.81 5.21 -34.50
CA PHE A 10 24.58 5.81 -34.01
C PHE A 10 24.94 7.17 -33.38
N ASP A 11 24.59 8.25 -34.07
CA ASP A 11 24.92 9.61 -33.65
C ASP A 11 23.91 10.09 -32.59
N GLU A 12 24.23 9.85 -31.31
CA GLU A 12 23.43 10.27 -30.14
C GLU A 12 23.35 11.80 -29.98
N GLU A 13 24.18 12.58 -30.70
CA GLU A 13 24.26 14.03 -30.55
C GLU A 13 23.18 14.77 -31.35
N ALA A 14 22.68 14.18 -32.45
CA ALA A 14 21.57 14.73 -33.24
C ALA A 14 20.20 14.63 -32.51
N LEU A 15 20.05 13.69 -31.58
CA LEU A 15 18.79 13.43 -30.86
C LEU A 15 18.58 14.42 -29.69
N ALA A 16 19.64 15.08 -29.24
CA ALA A 16 19.58 16.09 -28.18
C ALA A 16 19.12 17.47 -28.71
N GLN A 17 19.32 17.77 -29.99
CA GLN A 17 18.93 19.05 -30.60
C GLN A 17 17.45 19.12 -31.00
N GLU A 18 16.77 17.99 -31.21
CA GLU A 18 15.33 17.97 -31.50
C GLU A 18 14.42 18.32 -30.29
N PHE A 19 15.00 18.46 -29.09
CA PHE A 19 14.27 18.83 -27.88
C PHE A 19 14.18 20.35 -27.62
N GLU A 20 14.89 21.20 -28.38
CA GLU A 20 14.84 22.67 -28.19
C GLU A 20 14.09 23.45 -29.27
N GLU A 21 13.79 22.88 -30.44
CA GLU A 21 13.01 23.60 -31.46
C GLU A 21 11.89 22.73 -32.04
N SER A 22 10.66 22.99 -31.59
CA SER A 22 9.45 22.93 -32.42
C SER A 22 8.25 23.51 -31.66
N GLU A 23 8.13 24.83 -31.69
CA GLU A 23 6.85 25.50 -31.56
C GLU A 23 5.91 25.07 -32.69
N SER A 24 4.63 24.87 -32.33
CA SER A 24 3.42 24.92 -33.17
C SER A 24 3.24 23.86 -34.27
N VAL A 25 2.23 22.97 -34.14
CA VAL A 25 0.97 22.92 -34.95
C VAL A 25 -0.07 21.96 -34.26
N PRO A 26 -1.33 21.83 -34.71
CA PRO A 26 -2.54 22.43 -34.15
C PRO A 26 -3.39 21.47 -33.27
N GLN A 27 -4.14 22.05 -32.33
CA GLN A 27 -5.15 21.35 -31.52
C GLN A 27 -6.39 21.02 -32.37
N LEU A 28 -6.69 19.72 -32.53
CA LEU A 28 -8.01 19.26 -32.94
C LEU A 28 -8.49 18.16 -32.00
N GLY A 29 -9.66 18.36 -31.40
CA GLY A 29 -10.36 17.37 -30.60
C GLY A 29 -10.46 17.73 -29.12
N SER A 30 -11.39 18.63 -28.81
CA SER A 30 -11.88 18.92 -27.46
C SER A 30 -12.51 17.67 -26.82
N THR A 31 -11.68 16.80 -26.25
CA THR A 31 -12.13 15.91 -25.17
C THR A 31 -12.25 16.72 -23.89
N THR A 32 -13.45 16.73 -23.33
CA THR A 32 -13.86 17.24 -22.02
C THR A 32 -12.70 17.20 -21.03
N ARG A 33 -12.21 18.39 -20.64
CA ARG A 33 -11.20 18.58 -19.60
C ARG A 33 -11.85 18.17 -18.29
N GLN A 34 -11.76 16.88 -17.93
CA GLN A 34 -12.12 16.42 -16.59
C GLN A 34 -11.27 17.23 -15.61
N GLU A 35 -11.91 18.00 -14.75
CA GLU A 35 -11.23 18.67 -13.65
C GLU A 35 -10.42 17.61 -12.88
N PRO A 36 -9.15 17.89 -12.56
CA PRO A 36 -8.36 16.96 -11.77
C PRO A 36 -9.09 16.76 -10.44
N PRO A 37 -9.41 15.51 -10.06
CA PRO A 37 -10.16 15.29 -8.85
C PRO A 37 -9.37 15.78 -7.63
N ASP A 38 -10.06 16.48 -6.74
CA ASP A 38 -9.44 17.12 -5.58
C ASP A 38 -8.74 16.08 -4.71
N PHE A 39 -7.43 16.28 -4.54
CA PHE A 39 -6.62 15.46 -3.65
C PHE A 39 -7.06 15.65 -2.20
N ASN A 40 -7.37 14.57 -1.50
CA ASN A 40 -7.73 14.56 -0.09
C ASN A 40 -6.57 14.02 0.78
N PRO A 41 -5.86 14.89 1.54
CA PRO A 41 -4.72 14.48 2.36
C PRO A 41 -5.06 13.50 3.50
N ALA A 42 -6.24 13.63 4.11
CA ALA A 42 -6.67 12.75 5.21
C ALA A 42 -6.89 11.33 4.68
N ARG A 43 -7.65 11.21 3.58
CA ARG A 43 -7.88 9.93 2.90
C ARG A 43 -6.59 9.27 2.44
N PHE A 44 -5.66 10.04 1.89
CA PHE A 44 -4.37 9.50 1.48
C PHE A 44 -3.55 9.02 2.68
N SER A 45 -3.57 9.75 3.80
CA SER A 45 -2.87 9.35 5.03
C SER A 45 -3.38 8.01 5.56
N GLU A 46 -4.70 7.83 5.67
CA GLU A 46 -5.30 6.56 6.08
C GLU A 46 -4.89 5.40 5.16
N LEU A 47 -4.94 5.64 3.84
CA LEU A 47 -4.57 4.66 2.84
C LEU A 47 -3.09 4.27 2.91
N VAL A 48 -2.21 5.23 3.17
CA VAL A 48 -0.78 4.98 3.36
C VAL A 48 -0.57 4.12 4.60
N CYS A 49 -1.20 4.44 5.73
CA CYS A 49 -1.09 3.62 6.94
C CYS A 49 -1.48 2.16 6.67
N GLN A 50 -2.63 1.94 6.03
CA GLN A 50 -3.09 0.59 5.66
C GLN A 50 -2.12 -0.12 4.71
N THR A 51 -1.56 0.61 3.75
CA THR A 51 -0.63 0.05 2.74
C THR A 51 0.72 -0.32 3.36
N LEU A 52 1.29 0.54 4.20
CA LEU A 52 2.61 0.32 4.83
C LEU A 52 2.61 -0.87 5.79
N ASP A 53 1.45 -1.21 6.35
CA ASP A 53 1.27 -2.36 7.24
C ASP A 53 0.93 -3.66 6.52
N HIS A 54 0.73 -3.65 5.20
CA HIS A 54 0.42 -4.86 4.44
C HIS A 54 1.66 -5.72 4.20
N SER A 55 1.54 -7.03 4.42
CA SER A 55 2.61 -8.02 4.23
C SER A 55 3.19 -7.99 2.80
N ASP A 56 2.31 -8.13 1.79
CA ASP A 56 2.69 -8.08 0.38
C ASP A 56 3.36 -6.78 -0.03
N PHE A 57 2.95 -5.63 0.52
CA PHE A 57 3.59 -4.35 0.24
C PHE A 57 5.04 -4.33 0.74
N ARG A 58 5.29 -4.84 1.95
CA ARG A 58 6.62 -4.91 2.55
C ARG A 58 7.54 -5.86 1.79
N ALA A 59 7.00 -6.91 1.17
CA ALA A 59 7.75 -7.83 0.33
C ALA A 59 8.21 -7.20 -1.01
N LEU A 60 7.57 -6.10 -1.45
CA LEU A 60 7.99 -5.41 -2.66
C LEU A 60 9.36 -4.74 -2.48
N PRO A 61 10.21 -4.72 -3.52
CA PRO A 61 11.39 -3.87 -3.55
C PRO A 61 11.06 -2.38 -3.38
N SER A 62 11.95 -1.62 -2.74
CA SER A 62 11.71 -0.20 -2.41
C SER A 62 11.32 0.66 -3.62
N HIS A 63 11.91 0.42 -4.80
CA HIS A 63 11.56 1.16 -6.02
C HIS A 63 10.13 0.89 -6.50
N GLN A 64 9.57 -0.30 -6.23
CA GLN A 64 8.19 -0.64 -6.52
C GLN A 64 7.24 -0.05 -5.48
N GLN A 65 7.62 -0.10 -4.20
CA GLN A 65 6.87 0.51 -3.10
C GLN A 65 6.64 2.00 -3.34
N ILE A 66 7.71 2.74 -3.63
CA ILE A 66 7.66 4.20 -3.88
C ILE A 66 6.74 4.49 -5.07
N LEU A 67 6.92 3.77 -6.20
CA LEU A 67 6.09 3.99 -7.38
C LEU A 67 4.61 3.67 -7.11
N TYR A 68 4.31 2.60 -6.38
CA TYR A 68 2.95 2.24 -6.02
C TYR A 68 2.28 3.28 -5.12
N LEU A 69 3.00 3.83 -4.12
CA LEU A 69 2.50 4.93 -3.30
C LEU A 69 2.17 6.18 -4.13
N GLN A 70 2.97 6.48 -5.17
CA GLN A 70 2.65 7.58 -6.09
C GLN A 70 1.39 7.29 -6.92
N PHE A 71 1.20 6.04 -7.36
CA PHE A 71 -0.06 5.65 -7.99
C PHE A 71 -1.26 5.80 -7.05
N LEU A 72 -1.14 5.38 -5.78
CA LEU A 72 -2.19 5.58 -4.78
C LEU A 72 -2.50 7.05 -4.53
N ARG A 73 -1.48 7.91 -4.49
CA ARG A 73 -1.62 9.37 -4.34
C ARG A 73 -2.44 9.96 -5.49
N HIS A 74 -2.10 9.60 -6.72
CA HIS A 74 -2.75 10.13 -7.92
C HIS A 74 -4.07 9.44 -8.28
N SER A 75 -4.37 8.28 -7.67
CA SER A 75 -5.65 7.59 -7.83
C SER A 75 -6.54 7.80 -6.59
N HIS A 76 -6.38 6.95 -5.58
CA HIS A 76 -7.29 6.80 -4.46
C HIS A 76 -7.22 8.01 -3.53
N GLY A 77 -6.07 8.69 -3.47
CA GLY A 77 -5.92 10.00 -2.82
C GLY A 77 -6.80 11.09 -3.44
N CYS A 78 -7.18 10.93 -4.71
CA CYS A 78 -8.13 11.79 -5.42
C CYS A 78 -9.53 11.14 -5.55
N GLY A 79 -9.80 10.06 -4.82
CA GLY A 79 -11.10 9.37 -4.86
C GLY A 79 -11.42 8.62 -6.16
N ILE A 80 -10.44 8.42 -7.04
CA ILE A 80 -10.57 7.63 -8.27
C ILE A 80 -9.71 6.37 -8.18
N ASN A 81 -10.02 5.33 -8.95
CA ASN A 81 -9.21 4.11 -8.99
C ASN A 81 -8.35 3.99 -10.26
N ARG A 82 -8.40 4.98 -11.15
CA ARG A 82 -7.68 4.97 -12.43
C ARG A 82 -6.83 6.23 -12.59
N VAL A 83 -5.62 6.07 -13.10
CA VAL A 83 -4.68 7.15 -13.36
C VAL A 83 -4.25 7.14 -14.81
N ARG A 84 -4.18 8.31 -15.43
CA ARG A 84 -3.56 8.52 -16.74
C ARG A 84 -2.15 9.04 -16.53
N ALA A 85 -1.15 8.28 -16.97
CA ALA A 85 0.25 8.63 -16.79
C ALA A 85 1.12 8.20 -17.97
N SER A 86 2.13 9.01 -18.29
CA SER A 86 3.23 8.63 -19.16
C SER A 86 4.35 7.96 -18.36
N ILE A 87 5.32 7.33 -19.04
CA ILE A 87 6.54 6.85 -18.36
C ILE A 87 7.38 8.02 -17.82
N ALA A 88 7.35 9.18 -18.47
CA ALA A 88 8.02 10.39 -17.99
C ALA A 88 7.38 10.90 -16.69
N ASP A 89 6.04 10.89 -16.60
CA ASP A 89 5.32 11.27 -15.37
C ASP A 89 5.78 10.37 -14.20
N MET A 90 5.78 9.05 -14.42
CA MET A 90 6.21 8.08 -13.41
C MET A 90 7.68 8.27 -13.00
N ALA A 91 8.55 8.48 -13.98
CA ALA A 91 9.97 8.74 -13.77
C ALA A 91 10.18 9.99 -12.91
N GLN A 92 9.43 11.05 -13.20
CA GLN A 92 9.44 12.30 -12.43
C GLN A 92 8.93 12.10 -11.01
N TRP A 93 7.83 11.34 -10.81
CA TRP A 93 7.26 11.10 -9.48
C TRP A 93 8.23 10.42 -8.52
N VAL A 94 9.07 9.50 -9.03
CA VAL A 94 10.00 8.73 -8.21
C VAL A 94 11.45 9.20 -8.31
N GLY A 95 11.73 10.23 -9.12
CA GLY A 95 13.10 10.73 -9.35
C GLY A 95 14.04 9.71 -9.99
N THR A 96 13.55 8.91 -10.95
CA THR A 96 14.38 7.88 -11.62
C THR A 96 14.38 8.03 -13.14
N ARG A 97 15.30 7.34 -13.83
CA ARG A 97 15.32 7.30 -15.30
C ARG A 97 14.10 6.53 -15.84
N GLY A 98 13.58 6.94 -17.01
CA GLY A 98 12.40 6.33 -17.64
C GLY A 98 12.47 4.81 -17.81
N LYS A 99 13.65 4.25 -18.11
CA LYS A 99 13.85 2.78 -18.18
C LYS A 99 13.54 2.06 -16.87
N ASN A 100 13.89 2.67 -15.73
CA ASN A 100 13.64 2.10 -14.41
C ASN A 100 12.17 2.22 -14.03
N ALA A 101 11.55 3.37 -14.31
CA ALA A 101 10.11 3.58 -14.12
C ALA A 101 9.28 2.59 -14.95
N LEU A 102 9.65 2.36 -16.22
CA LEU A 102 9.00 1.38 -17.10
C LEU A 102 9.09 -0.04 -16.54
N ARG A 103 10.26 -0.44 -16.04
CA ARG A 103 10.50 -1.75 -15.42
C ARG A 103 9.70 -1.90 -14.14
N ALA A 104 9.75 -0.92 -13.23
CA ALA A 104 9.01 -0.92 -11.98
C ALA A 104 7.50 -1.01 -12.24
N ARG A 105 6.97 -0.24 -13.19
CA ARG A 105 5.58 -0.33 -13.64
C ARG A 105 5.23 -1.73 -14.16
N GLN A 106 6.10 -2.35 -14.96
CA GLN A 106 5.84 -3.72 -15.44
C GLN A 106 5.77 -4.72 -14.27
N GLN A 107 6.66 -4.57 -13.29
CA GLN A 107 6.68 -5.41 -12.10
C GLN A 107 5.41 -5.25 -11.25
N LEU A 108 4.93 -4.01 -11.07
CA LEU A 108 3.66 -3.75 -10.38
C LEU A 108 2.45 -4.32 -11.13
N VAL A 109 2.48 -4.37 -12.47
CA VAL A 109 1.45 -5.05 -13.27
C VAL A 109 1.51 -6.56 -13.06
N THR A 110 2.71 -7.15 -13.09
CA THR A 110 2.90 -8.59 -12.83
C THR A 110 2.49 -8.98 -11.41
N ALA A 111 2.75 -8.12 -10.42
CA ALA A 111 2.31 -8.29 -9.03
C ALA A 111 0.79 -8.09 -8.85
N GLY A 112 0.04 -7.77 -9.90
CA GLY A 112 -1.41 -7.60 -9.85
C GLY A 112 -1.89 -6.29 -9.20
N LEU A 113 -0.98 -5.38 -8.84
CA LEU A 113 -1.28 -4.09 -8.19
C LEU A 113 -1.71 -3.02 -9.20
N LEU A 114 -1.31 -3.18 -10.46
CA LEU A 114 -1.73 -2.32 -11.56
C LEU A 114 -2.37 -3.16 -12.67
N LYS A 115 -3.46 -2.66 -13.24
CA LYS A 115 -4.04 -3.20 -14.48
C LYS A 115 -4.00 -2.14 -15.57
N ILE A 116 -3.36 -2.48 -16.70
CA ILE A 116 -3.33 -1.59 -17.87
C ILE A 116 -4.70 -1.66 -18.53
N THR A 117 -5.46 -0.56 -18.47
CA THR A 117 -6.77 -0.44 -19.12
C THR A 117 -6.63 0.19 -20.51
N VAL A 118 -5.70 1.12 -20.69
CA VAL A 118 -5.31 1.66 -21.99
C VAL A 118 -3.79 1.60 -22.11
N ARG A 119 -3.28 0.94 -23.15
CA ARG A 119 -1.84 0.80 -23.37
C ARG A 119 -1.21 2.16 -23.73
N PRO A 120 -0.10 2.57 -23.07
CA PRO A 120 0.62 3.78 -23.46
C PRO A 120 1.19 3.64 -24.88
N ARG A 121 1.17 4.74 -25.65
CA ARG A 121 1.81 4.87 -26.97
C ARG A 121 2.80 6.03 -26.94
N GLN A 122 3.67 6.17 -27.94
CA GLN A 122 4.76 7.17 -27.98
C GLN A 122 4.32 8.61 -27.62
N PHE A 123 3.07 8.99 -27.92
CA PHE A 123 2.52 10.33 -27.65
C PHE A 123 1.27 10.34 -26.77
N LEU A 124 0.87 9.19 -26.23
CA LEU A 124 -0.38 9.06 -25.46
C LEU A 124 -0.13 8.41 -24.11
N LYS A 125 -0.63 9.07 -23.05
CA LYS A 125 -0.62 8.54 -21.69
C LYS A 125 -1.35 7.20 -21.65
N GLY A 126 -0.77 6.23 -20.95
CA GLY A 126 -1.47 5.00 -20.63
C GLY A 126 -2.51 5.26 -19.53
N GLN A 127 -3.51 4.39 -19.44
CA GLN A 127 -4.46 4.39 -18.33
C GLN A 127 -4.26 3.13 -17.49
N PHE A 128 -4.11 3.34 -16.19
CA PHE A 128 -3.79 2.30 -15.21
C PHE A 128 -4.88 2.29 -14.15
N GLU A 129 -5.48 1.14 -13.92
CA GLU A 129 -6.34 0.89 -12.77
C GLU A 129 -5.46 0.42 -11.61
N VAL A 130 -5.54 1.12 -10.49
CA VAL A 130 -4.74 0.89 -9.29
C VAL A 130 -5.56 0.06 -8.31
N ARG A 131 -5.09 -1.14 -8.02
CA ARG A 131 -5.76 -2.08 -7.12
C ARG A 131 -5.19 -1.90 -5.73
N LEU A 132 -6.08 -1.80 -4.75
CA LEU A 132 -5.69 -1.84 -3.34
C LEU A 132 -5.29 -3.25 -2.96
N PHE A 133 -4.42 -3.36 -1.96
CA PHE A 133 -4.23 -4.65 -1.30
C PHE A 133 -5.58 -5.09 -0.71
N SER A 134 -5.86 -6.39 -0.80
CA SER A 134 -6.97 -6.94 -0.02
C SER A 134 -6.63 -6.76 1.45
N PRO A 135 -7.59 -6.48 2.34
CA PRO A 135 -7.29 -6.51 3.76
C PRO A 135 -6.69 -7.88 4.08
N ASP A 136 -5.48 -7.91 4.65
CA ASP A 136 -4.89 -9.13 5.19
C ASP A 136 -5.99 -9.76 6.05
N THR A 137 -6.49 -10.94 5.66
CA THR A 137 -7.29 -11.77 6.55
C THR A 137 -6.40 -12.01 7.74
N ARG A 138 -6.65 -11.27 8.83
CA ARG A 138 -5.87 -11.40 10.06
C ARG A 138 -5.76 -12.89 10.33
N PRO A 139 -4.56 -13.43 10.58
CA PRO A 139 -4.42 -14.84 10.86
C PRO A 139 -5.43 -15.19 11.96
N HIS A 140 -6.22 -16.23 11.72
CA HIS A 140 -7.27 -16.63 12.66
C HIS A 140 -6.57 -17.24 13.87
N ILE A 141 -6.08 -16.38 14.75
CA ILE A 141 -5.36 -16.77 15.96
C ILE A 141 -6.39 -17.33 16.94
N SER A 142 -6.15 -18.54 17.44
CA SER A 142 -7.06 -19.13 18.43
C SER A 142 -7.05 -18.30 19.72
N PRO A 143 -8.17 -18.24 20.46
CA PRO A 143 -8.22 -17.54 21.75
C PRO A 143 -7.14 -18.00 22.73
N ASP A 144 -6.80 -19.29 22.76
CA ASP A 144 -5.70 -19.81 23.59
C ASP A 144 -4.36 -19.19 23.22
N THR A 145 -4.11 -18.99 21.92
CA THR A 145 -2.90 -18.33 21.44
C THR A 145 -2.90 -16.85 21.83
N MET A 146 -4.06 -16.18 21.80
CA MET A 146 -4.18 -14.79 22.27
C MET A 146 -3.86 -14.68 23.76
N ILE A 147 -4.39 -15.59 24.58
CA ILE A 147 -4.12 -15.64 26.03
C ILE A 147 -2.65 -15.95 26.30
N HIS A 148 -2.07 -16.93 25.60
CA HIS A 148 -0.66 -17.27 25.74
C HIS A 148 0.25 -16.08 25.38
N ARG A 149 -0.06 -15.37 24.29
CA ARG A 149 0.65 -14.14 23.90
C ARG A 149 0.43 -13.01 24.88
N PHE A 150 -0.75 -12.90 25.50
CA PHE A 150 -1.01 -11.95 26.58
C PHE A 150 -0.09 -12.18 27.79
N HIS A 151 0.21 -13.44 28.14
CA HIS A 151 1.12 -13.76 29.23
C HIS A 151 2.58 -13.35 28.96
N GLN A 152 2.94 -12.97 27.73
CA GLN A 152 4.27 -12.46 27.38
C GLN A 152 4.43 -10.96 27.65
N PHE A 153 3.35 -10.25 28.02
CA PHE A 153 3.41 -8.84 28.36
C PHE A 153 3.97 -8.63 29.76
N THR A 154 4.92 -7.70 29.88
CA THR A 154 5.40 -7.23 31.18
C THR A 154 4.39 -6.26 31.82
N ALA A 155 4.52 -6.00 33.12
CA ALA A 155 3.68 -5.00 33.79
C ALA A 155 3.82 -3.60 33.16
N GLU A 156 5.01 -3.23 32.69
CA GLU A 156 5.27 -1.97 32.00
C GLU A 156 4.53 -1.91 30.65
N ASP A 157 4.54 -3.01 29.88
CA ASP A 157 3.81 -3.09 28.62
C ASP A 157 2.30 -2.88 28.81
N LEU A 158 1.74 -3.50 29.86
CA LEU A 158 0.33 -3.37 30.18
C LEU A 158 -0.02 -1.93 30.59
N ALA A 159 0.86 -1.25 31.33
CA ALA A 159 0.65 0.14 31.71
C ALA A 159 0.67 1.08 30.49
N ILE A 160 1.60 0.86 29.54
CA ILE A 160 1.65 1.62 28.28
C ILE A 160 0.39 1.36 27.46
N LEU A 161 0.01 0.09 27.30
CA LEU A 161 -1.17 -0.29 26.53
C LEU A 161 -2.45 0.28 27.13
N ASP A 162 -2.62 0.24 28.46
CA ASP A 162 -3.76 0.84 29.14
C ASP A 162 -3.82 2.36 28.91
N SER A 163 -2.65 3.02 28.84
CA SER A 163 -2.57 4.43 28.46
C SER A 163 -3.02 4.66 27.02
N GLN A 164 -2.55 3.84 26.07
CA GLN A 164 -2.92 3.92 24.66
C GLN A 164 -4.42 3.71 24.45
N ILE A 165 -5.02 2.73 25.14
CA ILE A 165 -6.45 2.47 25.11
C ILE A 165 -7.23 3.68 25.61
N ARG A 166 -6.83 4.29 26.73
CA ARG A 166 -7.49 5.50 27.25
C ARG A 166 -7.44 6.68 26.28
N THR A 167 -6.33 6.84 25.56
CA THR A 167 -6.15 7.94 24.60
C THR A 167 -6.72 7.67 23.21
N ALA A 168 -7.10 6.43 22.91
CA ALA A 168 -7.70 6.08 21.62
C ALA A 168 -9.05 6.78 21.41
N GLU A 169 -9.43 6.96 20.15
CA GLU A 169 -10.74 7.52 19.79
C GLU A 169 -11.88 6.66 20.35
N PRO A 170 -13.02 7.27 20.75
CA PRO A 170 -14.17 6.53 21.26
C PRO A 170 -14.65 5.43 20.30
N GLU A 171 -14.71 5.71 18.99
CA GLU A 171 -15.15 4.72 18.00
C GLU A 171 -14.22 3.50 17.96
N VAL A 172 -12.91 3.71 18.17
CA VAL A 172 -11.93 2.63 18.19
C VAL A 172 -12.10 1.76 19.44
N ARG A 173 -12.40 2.36 20.60
CA ARG A 173 -12.66 1.61 21.83
C ARG A 173 -13.95 0.81 21.76
N GLU A 174 -15.01 1.39 21.20
CA GLU A 174 -16.29 0.70 21.00
C GLU A 174 -16.12 -0.48 20.04
N ALA A 175 -15.46 -0.28 18.89
CA ALA A 175 -15.16 -1.35 17.95
C ALA A 175 -14.31 -2.48 18.58
N LEU A 176 -13.38 -2.15 19.49
CA LEU A 176 -12.60 -3.16 20.22
C LEU A 176 -13.45 -3.99 21.19
N LEU A 177 -14.42 -3.36 21.86
CA LEU A 177 -15.36 -4.05 22.73
C LEU A 177 -16.27 -4.98 21.91
N ASP A 178 -16.80 -4.49 20.80
CA ASP A 178 -17.64 -5.28 19.89
C ASP A 178 -16.87 -6.49 19.32
N ASP A 179 -15.65 -6.28 18.83
CA ASP A 179 -14.77 -7.35 18.35
C ASP A 179 -14.52 -8.40 19.46
N THR A 180 -14.32 -7.96 20.70
CA THR A 180 -14.09 -8.84 21.85
C THR A 180 -15.35 -9.65 22.18
N HIS A 181 -16.51 -9.00 22.27
CA HIS A 181 -17.78 -9.65 22.59
C HIS A 181 -18.22 -10.63 21.51
N GLN A 182 -17.99 -10.29 20.24
CA GLN A 182 -18.24 -11.20 19.12
C GLN A 182 -17.37 -12.46 19.25
N LEU A 183 -16.06 -12.32 19.48
CA LEU A 183 -15.16 -13.46 19.63
C LEU A 183 -15.53 -14.34 20.84
N LEU A 184 -15.87 -13.73 21.97
CA LEU A 184 -16.34 -14.47 23.15
C LEU A 184 -17.67 -15.19 22.88
N GLY A 185 -18.57 -14.57 22.11
CA GLY A 185 -19.82 -15.20 21.66
C GLY A 185 -19.57 -16.41 20.77
N ASP A 186 -18.60 -16.33 19.86
CA ASP A 186 -18.18 -17.44 18.99
C ASP A 186 -17.59 -18.60 19.80
N MET A 187 -16.74 -18.28 20.79
CA MET A 187 -16.18 -19.27 21.71
C MET A 187 -17.25 -20.00 22.53
N LYS A 188 -18.21 -19.26 23.10
CA LYS A 188 -19.33 -19.88 23.85
C LYS A 188 -20.15 -20.80 22.95
N ARG A 189 -20.42 -20.39 21.71
CA ARG A 189 -21.12 -21.23 20.72
C ARG A 189 -20.32 -22.47 20.33
N GLY A 190 -18.99 -22.38 20.34
CA GLY A 190 -18.06 -23.49 20.14
C GLY A 190 -17.94 -24.45 21.34
N GLY A 191 -18.62 -24.18 22.46
CA GLY A 191 -18.61 -25.03 23.66
C GLY A 191 -17.42 -24.80 24.60
N PHE A 192 -16.69 -23.68 24.44
CA PHE A 192 -15.57 -23.35 25.32
C PHE A 192 -16.05 -22.70 26.63
N GLU A 193 -15.49 -23.12 27.76
CA GLU A 193 -15.64 -22.42 29.04
C GLU A 193 -14.80 -21.15 29.02
N ILE A 194 -15.40 -20.01 29.40
CA ILE A 194 -14.74 -18.71 29.38
C ILE A 194 -14.60 -18.20 30.82
N PRO A 195 -13.41 -18.32 31.42
CA PRO A 195 -13.09 -17.65 32.68
C PRO A 195 -13.30 -16.13 32.58
N PRO A 196 -13.72 -15.45 33.66
CA PRO A 196 -13.97 -14.01 33.63
C PRO A 196 -12.72 -13.17 33.30
N GLU A 197 -11.52 -13.68 33.59
CA GLU A 197 -10.26 -13.02 33.22
C GLU A 197 -9.98 -13.05 31.70
N THR A 198 -10.58 -13.99 30.98
CA THR A 198 -10.32 -14.21 29.54
C THR A 198 -10.77 -13.04 28.70
N GLU A 199 -11.91 -12.41 29.05
CA GLU A 199 -12.39 -11.20 28.37
C GLU A 199 -11.36 -10.08 28.43
N THR A 200 -10.83 -9.78 29.62
CA THR A 200 -9.81 -8.74 29.80
C THR A 200 -8.53 -9.06 29.02
N LYS A 201 -8.08 -10.33 29.02
CA LYS A 201 -6.87 -10.75 28.31
C LYS A 201 -7.03 -10.64 26.80
N ILE A 202 -8.15 -11.09 26.26
CA ILE A 202 -8.50 -10.98 24.84
C ILE A 202 -8.64 -9.52 24.44
N TYR A 203 -9.38 -8.71 25.20
CA TYR A 203 -9.54 -7.28 24.95
C TYR A 203 -8.20 -6.57 24.87
N LYS A 204 -7.32 -6.77 25.86
CA LYS A 204 -5.98 -6.16 25.86
C LYS A 204 -5.12 -6.67 24.70
N TYR A 205 -5.17 -7.95 24.37
CA TYR A 205 -4.47 -8.48 23.22
C TYR A 205 -4.96 -7.83 21.91
N LEU A 206 -6.27 -7.79 21.66
CA LEU A 206 -6.86 -7.16 20.48
C LEU A 206 -6.53 -5.67 20.41
N ALA A 207 -6.58 -4.98 21.55
CA ALA A 207 -6.17 -3.58 21.66
C ALA A 207 -4.70 -3.39 21.29
N PHE A 208 -3.79 -4.27 21.74
CA PHE A 208 -2.40 -4.23 21.33
C PHE A 208 -2.27 -4.39 19.81
N ILE A 209 -2.93 -5.38 19.22
CA ILE A 209 -2.88 -5.60 17.77
C ILE A 209 -3.43 -4.42 16.97
N ARG A 210 -4.47 -3.75 17.47
CA ARG A 210 -5.16 -2.66 16.76
C ARG A 210 -4.49 -1.30 16.96
N LEU A 211 -3.93 -1.04 18.14
CA LEU A 211 -3.36 0.26 18.52
C LEU A 211 -1.84 0.32 18.33
N THR A 212 -1.18 -0.80 18.06
CA THR A 212 0.26 -0.83 17.80
C THR A 212 0.55 -1.16 16.34
N GLY A 213 1.57 -0.50 15.79
CA GLY A 213 1.99 -0.76 14.42
C GLY A 213 2.54 -2.17 14.24
N ARG A 214 2.34 -2.75 13.05
CA ARG A 214 2.70 -4.14 12.75
C ARG A 214 4.15 -4.49 13.08
N TRP A 215 5.09 -3.55 12.93
CA TRP A 215 6.50 -3.79 13.28
C TRP A 215 6.69 -4.19 14.76
N ARG A 216 5.96 -3.54 15.68
CA ARG A 216 6.04 -3.90 17.11
C ARG A 216 5.43 -5.28 17.37
N ILE A 217 4.35 -5.58 16.65
CA ILE A 217 3.67 -6.87 16.73
C ILE A 217 4.60 -8.00 16.26
N THR A 218 5.18 -7.88 15.06
CA THR A 218 6.08 -8.88 14.46
C THR A 218 7.42 -8.99 15.19
N SER A 219 7.90 -7.89 15.78
CA SER A 219 9.10 -7.92 16.62
C SER A 219 8.88 -8.68 17.93
N ARG A 220 7.66 -8.66 18.48
CA ARG A 220 7.31 -9.36 19.72
C ARG A 220 6.90 -10.80 19.43
N PHE A 221 6.00 -11.00 18.47
CA PHE A 221 5.52 -12.31 18.03
C PHE A 221 6.18 -12.65 16.69
N LYS A 222 7.32 -13.35 16.76
CA LYS A 222 8.11 -13.70 15.56
C LYS A 222 7.36 -14.60 14.59
N ASP A 223 6.36 -15.32 15.09
CA ASP A 223 5.44 -16.20 14.38
C ASP A 223 4.19 -15.48 13.85
N TRP A 224 4.11 -14.14 13.96
CA TRP A 224 2.93 -13.37 13.56
C TRP A 224 2.58 -13.49 12.08
N ASP A 225 3.59 -13.51 11.20
CA ASP A 225 3.41 -13.53 9.74
C ASP A 225 3.46 -14.96 9.16
N VAL A 226 3.44 -16.01 9.99
CA VAL A 226 3.59 -17.41 9.55
C VAL A 226 2.24 -18.08 9.22
N PHE A 227 1.12 -17.37 9.39
CA PHE A 227 -0.24 -17.89 9.22
C PHE A 227 -1.05 -17.14 8.16
#